data_AF-A0A1B7W2W2-F1
#
_entry.id   AF-A0A1B7W2W2-F1
#
_cell.length_a   1.000
_cell.length_b   1.000
_cell.length_c   1.000
_cell.angle_alpha   90.00
_cell.angle_beta   90.00
_cell.angle_gamma   90.00
#
_symmetry.space_group_name_H-M   'P 1'
#
loop_
_entity.id
_entity.type
_entity.pdbx_description
1 polymer ?
#
loop_
_entity_poly.entity_id
_entity_poly.type
_entity_poly.pdbx_seq_one_letter_code
_entity_poly.pdbx_strand_id
1 'polypeptide(L)'
;FQFCQLNRDLRIERNKFGEISIMSPAGSETGNREFNIAVQLGIWSEKDGTGIGFSSSTGFTLSTGAKRSPDAAWIKLERWNQLTPKQQKKFAPICPDFVIELRSDSDNLQPLKEKMQEYM
;
A
#
# COMPACT_ATOMS: atom_id res chain seq x y z
N PHE A 1 2.04 -0.48 -12.99
CA PHE A 1 0.83 0.17 -13.51
C PHE A 1 0.33 -0.50 -14.79
N GLN A 2 0.92 -0.29 -15.97
CA GLN A 2 0.41 -0.91 -17.22
C GLN A 2 0.30 -2.45 -17.14
N PHE A 3 1.32 -3.13 -16.61
CA PHE A 3 1.25 -4.57 -16.36
C PHE A 3 0.02 -4.98 -15.54
N CYS A 4 -0.28 -4.28 -14.44
CA CYS A 4 -1.47 -4.57 -13.63
C CYS A 4 -2.77 -4.21 -14.38
N GLN A 5 -2.78 -3.17 -15.22
CA GLN A 5 -3.96 -2.83 -16.03
C GLN A 5 -4.26 -3.90 -17.09
N LEU A 6 -3.23 -4.52 -17.66
CA LEU A 6 -3.38 -5.65 -18.58
C LEU A 6 -3.85 -6.93 -17.86
N ASN A 7 -3.61 -7.02 -16.55
CA ASN A 7 -3.98 -8.14 -15.68
C ASN A 7 -4.98 -7.68 -14.61
N ARG A 8 -6.02 -6.97 -15.02
CA ARG A 8 -6.96 -6.26 -14.13
C ARG A 8 -7.70 -7.15 -13.13
N ASP A 9 -7.75 -8.45 -13.40
CA ASP A 9 -8.44 -9.44 -12.54
C ASP A 9 -7.53 -9.94 -11.40
N LEU A 10 -6.27 -9.50 -11.36
CA LEU A 10 -5.27 -9.92 -10.38
C LEU A 10 -4.84 -8.75 -9.48
N ARG A 11 -4.68 -9.01 -8.17
CA ARG A 11 -4.00 -8.11 -7.24
C ARG A 11 -2.52 -8.47 -7.20
N ILE A 12 -1.68 -7.61 -7.78
CA ILE A 12 -0.28 -7.90 -8.05
C ILE A 12 0.65 -6.94 -7.31
N GLU A 13 1.63 -7.51 -6.61
CA GLU A 13 2.80 -6.81 -6.09
C GLU A 13 4.09 -7.32 -6.73
N ARG A 14 5.16 -6.51 -6.62
CA ARG A 14 6.51 -6.92 -7.01
C ARG A 14 7.51 -6.46 -5.97
N ASN A 15 8.34 -7.36 -5.44
CA ASN A 15 9.36 -6.98 -4.46
C ASN A 15 10.62 -6.40 -5.10
N LYS A 16 11.59 -5.99 -4.26
CA LYS A 16 12.89 -5.45 -4.72
C LYS A 16 13.73 -6.41 -5.56
N PHE A 17 13.56 -7.73 -5.40
CA PHE A 17 14.23 -8.75 -6.20
C PHE A 17 13.53 -9.01 -7.54
N GLY A 18 12.37 -8.41 -7.73
CA GLY A 18 11.58 -8.52 -8.94
C GLY A 18 10.60 -9.68 -8.94
N GLU A 19 10.47 -10.41 -7.83
CA GLU A 19 9.52 -11.50 -7.63
C GLU A 19 8.10 -10.95 -7.58
N ILE A 20 7.16 -11.67 -8.18
CA ILE A 20 5.76 -11.28 -8.30
C ILE A 20 4.93 -12.05 -7.28
N SER A 21 4.12 -11.33 -6.52
CA SER A 21 3.11 -11.91 -5.63
C SER A 21 1.72 -11.60 -6.19
N ILE A 22 0.89 -12.65 -6.31
CA ILE A 22 -0.52 -12.54 -6.69
C ILE A 22 -1.34 -12.85 -5.45
N MET A 23 -2.15 -11.90 -5.01
CA MET A 23 -2.97 -12.03 -3.81
C MET A 23 -4.41 -12.36 -4.18
N SER A 24 -5.02 -13.27 -3.43
CA SER A 24 -6.47 -13.50 -3.46
C SER A 24 -7.19 -12.34 -2.77
N PRO A 25 -8.49 -12.13 -3.05
CA PRO A 25 -9.32 -11.26 -2.24
C PRO A 25 -9.28 -11.66 -0.76
N ALA A 26 -9.34 -10.68 0.12
CA ALA A 26 -9.43 -10.93 1.56
C ALA A 26 -10.74 -11.68 1.89
N GLY A 27 -10.67 -12.58 2.88
CA GLY A 27 -11.88 -13.13 3.51
C GLY A 27 -12.68 -12.03 4.21
N SER A 28 -13.99 -12.23 4.37
CA SER A 28 -14.89 -11.18 4.87
C SER A 28 -14.52 -10.63 6.24
N GLU A 29 -14.02 -11.48 7.15
CA GLU A 29 -13.59 -11.04 8.48
C GLU A 29 -12.33 -10.18 8.42
N THR A 30 -11.31 -10.62 7.68
CA THR A 30 -10.09 -9.85 7.42
C THR A 30 -10.44 -8.50 6.77
N GLY A 31 -11.31 -8.51 5.77
CA GLY A 31 -11.77 -7.29 5.10
C GLY A 31 -12.49 -6.32 6.04
N ASN A 32 -13.29 -6.80 6.98
CA ASN A 32 -13.91 -5.93 7.99
C ASN A 32 -12.85 -5.32 8.94
N ARG A 33 -11.85 -6.09 9.36
CA ARG A 33 -10.76 -5.59 10.21
C ARG A 33 -9.92 -4.54 9.46
N GLU A 34 -9.59 -4.81 8.20
CA GLU A 34 -8.89 -3.91 7.28
C GLU A 34 -9.67 -2.60 7.08
N PHE A 35 -10.98 -2.68 6.84
CA PHE A 35 -11.83 -1.49 6.71
C PHE A 35 -11.82 -0.63 7.98
N ASN A 36 -11.92 -1.25 9.17
CA ASN A 36 -11.86 -0.51 10.43
C ASN A 36 -10.50 0.18 10.65
N ILE A 37 -9.40 -0.44 10.23
CA ILE A 37 -8.07 0.17 10.23
C ILE A 37 -8.04 1.40 9.31
N ALA A 38 -8.52 1.25 8.08
CA ALA A 38 -8.55 2.35 7.10
C ALA A 38 -9.40 3.53 7.59
N VAL A 39 -10.57 3.26 8.20
CA VAL A 39 -11.44 4.29 8.79
C VAL A 39 -10.73 5.05 9.90
N GLN A 40 -10.09 4.35 10.84
CA GLN A 40 -9.37 5.00 11.94
C GLN A 40 -8.21 5.86 11.45
N LEU A 41 -7.42 5.35 10.50
CA LEU A 41 -6.33 6.12 9.89
C LEU A 41 -6.85 7.32 9.10
N GLY A 42 -7.96 7.17 8.37
CA GLY A 42 -8.60 8.24 7.62
C GLY A 42 -9.09 9.37 8.53
N ILE A 43 -9.86 9.03 9.58
CA ILE A 43 -10.35 10.01 10.56
C ILE A 43 -9.19 10.76 11.22
N TRP A 44 -8.14 10.03 11.62
CA TRP A 44 -6.95 10.67 12.20
C TRP A 44 -6.25 11.58 11.19
N SER A 45 -6.03 11.12 9.95
CA SER A 45 -5.36 11.88 8.90
C SER A 45 -6.09 13.17 8.56
N GLU A 46 -7.43 13.13 8.47
CA GLU A 46 -8.25 14.31 8.23
C GLU A 46 -8.20 15.30 9.39
N LYS A 47 -8.26 14.80 10.63
CA LYS A 47 -8.17 15.63 11.83
C LYS A 47 -6.81 16.28 12.00
N ASP A 48 -5.74 15.53 11.75
CA ASP A 48 -4.35 15.99 11.86
C ASP A 48 -4.02 16.98 10.73
N GLY A 49 -4.52 16.74 9.52
CA GLY A 49 -4.43 17.67 8.39
C GLY A 49 -3.01 17.85 7.81
N THR A 50 -2.00 17.12 8.31
CA THR A 50 -0.62 17.23 7.80
C THR A 50 -0.30 16.23 6.69
N GLY A 51 -1.22 15.33 6.37
CA GLY A 51 -1.02 14.28 5.38
C GLY A 51 -2.28 13.77 4.71
N ILE A 52 -2.10 12.74 3.91
CA ILE A 52 -3.14 12.08 3.11
C ILE A 52 -3.06 10.57 3.29
N GLY A 53 -4.20 9.94 3.56
CA GLY A 53 -4.35 8.49 3.69
C GLY A 53 -4.66 7.80 2.35
N PHE A 54 -4.26 6.53 2.25
CA PHE A 54 -4.46 5.68 1.08
C PHE A 54 -4.98 4.30 1.49
N SER A 55 -5.90 3.77 0.69
CA SER A 55 -6.49 2.44 0.89
C SER A 55 -5.60 1.33 0.34
N SER A 56 -5.97 0.09 0.67
CA SER A 56 -5.24 -1.13 0.34
C SER A 56 -5.08 -1.47 -1.14
N SER A 57 -5.85 -0.81 -2.02
CA SER A 57 -5.71 -0.93 -3.47
C SER A 57 -4.70 0.03 -4.08
N THR A 58 -4.07 0.90 -3.26
CA THR A 58 -3.10 1.89 -3.72
C THR A 58 -1.69 1.28 -3.76
N GLY A 59 -1.12 1.21 -4.98
CA GLY A 59 0.27 0.80 -5.16
C GLY A 59 1.25 1.98 -5.11
N PHE A 60 2.43 1.73 -4.55
CA PHE A 60 3.56 2.68 -4.49
C PHE A 60 4.79 2.07 -5.14
N THR A 61 5.64 2.89 -5.76
CA THR A 61 6.96 2.47 -6.24
C THR A 61 8.01 2.94 -5.24
N LEU A 62 8.65 2.01 -4.54
CA LEU A 62 9.68 2.30 -3.54
C LEU A 62 11.01 2.64 -4.22
N SER A 63 11.94 3.25 -3.47
CA SER A 63 13.28 3.60 -3.96
C SER A 63 14.08 2.38 -4.44
N THR A 64 13.80 1.20 -3.88
CA THR A 64 14.35 -0.09 -4.29
C THR A 64 13.80 -0.61 -5.62
N GLY A 65 12.80 0.06 -6.21
CA GLY A 65 12.09 -0.38 -7.41
C GLY A 65 10.96 -1.37 -7.15
N ALA A 66 10.79 -1.81 -5.89
CA ALA A 66 9.64 -2.58 -5.44
C ALA A 66 8.32 -1.82 -5.69
N LYS A 67 7.26 -2.57 -5.97
CA LYS A 67 5.90 -2.07 -6.16
C LYS A 67 4.99 -2.74 -5.15
N ARG A 68 4.68 -2.03 -4.07
CA ARG A 68 3.96 -2.57 -2.91
C ARG A 68 2.65 -1.82 -2.67
N SER A 69 1.68 -2.51 -2.09
CA SER A 69 0.31 -2.05 -1.84
C SER A 69 -0.05 -2.41 -0.40
N PRO A 70 0.32 -1.56 0.59
CA PRO A 70 0.02 -1.82 2.00
C PRO A 70 -1.48 -1.74 2.26
N ASP A 71 -1.97 -2.37 3.33
CA ASP A 71 -3.40 -2.37 3.66
C ASP A 71 -3.93 -1.00 4.07
N ALA A 72 -3.07 -0.16 4.64
CA ALA A 72 -3.30 1.26 4.76
C ALA A 72 -1.97 2.02 4.71
N ALA A 73 -1.97 3.21 4.11
CA ALA A 73 -0.78 4.05 4.07
C ALA A 73 -1.14 5.51 4.33
N TRP A 74 -0.15 6.26 4.80
CA TRP A 74 -0.25 7.70 4.98
C TRP A 74 1.05 8.38 4.55
N ILE A 75 0.90 9.55 3.93
CA ILE A 75 2.01 10.36 3.43
C ILE A 75 1.82 11.81 3.86
N LYS A 76 2.88 12.45 4.33
CA LYS A 76 2.88 13.89 4.58
C LYS A 76 2.52 14.68 3.31
N LEU A 77 1.66 15.68 3.44
CA LEU A 77 1.21 16.50 2.31
C LEU A 77 2.40 17.20 1.64
N GLU A 78 3.41 17.64 2.41
CA GLU A 78 4.61 18.27 1.87
C GLU A 78 5.35 17.36 0.87
N ARG A 79 5.41 16.05 1.14
CA ARG A 79 6.07 15.07 0.27
C ARG A 79 5.16 14.71 -0.91
N TRP A 80 3.87 14.54 -0.66
CA TRP A 80 2.89 14.23 -1.70
C TRP A 80 2.79 15.33 -2.76
N ASN A 81 2.78 16.59 -2.33
CA ASN A 81 2.64 17.74 -3.22
C ASN A 81 3.90 18.04 -4.06
N GLN A 82 5.05 17.43 -3.73
CA GLN A 82 6.24 17.47 -4.59
C GLN A 82 6.13 16.57 -5.82
N LEU A 83 5.20 15.60 -5.81
CA LEU A 83 4.96 14.74 -6.95
C LEU A 83 4.21 15.50 -8.05
N THR A 84 4.59 15.25 -9.30
CA THR A 84 3.84 15.74 -10.45
C THR A 84 2.44 15.10 -10.50
N PRO A 85 1.44 15.77 -11.10
CA PRO A 85 0.11 15.18 -11.28
C PRO A 85 0.13 13.84 -12.03
N LYS A 86 1.11 13.62 -12.91
CA LYS A 86 1.29 12.35 -13.64
C LYS A 86 1.79 11.22 -12.72
N GLN A 87 2.64 11.53 -11.74
CA GLN A 87 3.11 10.57 -10.74
C GLN A 87 1.99 10.20 -9.76
N GLN A 88 1.22 11.19 -9.28
CA GLN A 88 0.10 10.97 -8.36
C GLN A 88 -1.02 10.08 -8.94
N LYS A 89 -1.23 10.11 -10.26
CA LYS A 89 -2.26 9.31 -10.97
C LYS A 89 -1.85 7.85 -11.28
N LYS A 90 -0.69 7.39 -10.80
CA LYS A 90 -0.17 6.03 -11.03
C LYS A 90 0.30 5.43 -9.70
N PHE A 91 1.16 4.41 -9.76
CA PHE A 91 1.91 4.00 -8.57
C PHE A 91 2.94 5.07 -8.26
N ALA A 92 2.60 5.94 -7.31
CA ALA A 92 3.42 7.09 -6.95
C ALA A 92 4.84 6.63 -6.57
N PRO A 93 5.91 7.25 -7.10
CA PRO A 93 7.29 6.88 -6.81
C PRO A 93 7.74 7.47 -5.47
N ILE A 94 7.10 7.01 -4.40
CA ILE A 94 7.30 7.49 -3.04
C ILE A 94 7.07 6.33 -2.07
N CYS A 95 7.93 6.21 -1.06
CA CYS A 95 7.66 5.34 0.08
C CYS A 95 6.75 6.08 1.06
N PRO A 96 5.62 5.50 1.50
CA PRO A 96 4.78 6.14 2.50
C PRO A 96 5.52 6.45 3.80
N ASP A 97 5.10 7.51 4.51
CA ASP A 97 5.66 7.86 5.82
C ASP A 97 5.19 6.89 6.92
N PHE A 98 4.02 6.29 6.73
CA PHE A 98 3.45 5.31 7.62
C PHE A 98 2.68 4.26 6.82
N VAL A 99 2.82 3.00 7.20
CA VAL A 99 2.15 1.86 6.58
C VAL A 99 1.59 0.93 7.64
N ILE A 100 0.46 0.31 7.33
CA ILE A 100 -0.12 -0.78 8.12
C ILE A 100 -0.27 -1.99 7.19
N GLU A 101 0.11 -3.15 7.70
CA GLU A 101 -0.16 -4.46 7.10
C GLU A 101 -0.93 -5.29 8.12
N LEU A 102 -2.09 -5.80 7.71
CA LEU A 102 -2.92 -6.69 8.50
C LEU A 102 -2.59 -8.13 8.15
N ARG A 103 -2.03 -8.86 9.10
CA ARG A 103 -1.81 -10.30 8.94
C ARG A 103 -3.17 -11.04 8.94
N SER A 104 -3.46 -11.76 7.87
CA SER A 104 -4.57 -12.72 7.84
C SER A 104 -4.18 -14.08 8.45
N ASP A 105 -5.16 -14.91 8.79
CA ASP A 105 -4.92 -16.23 9.39
C ASP A 105 -4.13 -17.17 8.46
N SER A 106 -4.28 -17.00 7.15
CA SER A 106 -3.53 -17.75 6.13
C SER A 106 -2.10 -17.24 5.91
N ASP A 107 -1.74 -16.07 6.45
CA ASP A 107 -0.46 -15.46 6.17
C ASP A 107 0.66 -16.00 7.06
N ASN A 108 1.75 -16.37 6.38
CA ASN A 108 3.03 -16.61 7.01
C ASN A 108 3.60 -15.29 7.54
N LEU A 109 3.99 -15.27 8.82
CA LEU A 109 4.49 -14.07 9.48
C LEU A 109 5.81 -13.56 8.89
N GLN A 110 6.69 -14.47 8.46
CA GLN A 110 8.04 -14.11 8.00
C GLN A 110 7.99 -13.30 6.68
N PRO A 111 7.28 -13.73 5.62
CA PRO A 111 7.07 -12.89 4.43
C PRO A 111 6.47 -11.52 4.72
N LEU A 112 5.55 -11.43 5.69
CA LEU A 112 4.95 -10.15 6.07
C LEU A 112 5.98 -9.21 6.73
N LYS A 113 6.84 -9.74 7.61
CA LYS A 113 7.95 -8.99 8.20
C LYS A 113 8.95 -8.52 7.14
N GLU A 114 9.28 -9.39 6.18
CA GLU A 114 10.16 -9.03 5.06
C GLU A 114 9.56 -7.92 4.20
N LYS A 115 8.25 -7.98 3.92
CA LYS A 115 7.51 -6.89 3.26
C LYS A 115 7.64 -5.59 4.04
N MET A 116 7.44 -5.61 5.36
CA MET A 116 7.57 -4.43 6.22
C MET A 116 8.97 -3.81 6.17
N GLN A 117 10.02 -4.63 6.09
CA GLN A 117 11.40 -4.16 5.97
C GLN A 117 11.70 -3.46 4.64
N GLU A 118 10.90 -3.66 3.59
CA GLU A 118 11.09 -2.94 2.32
C GLU A 118 10.63 -1.47 2.37
N TYR A 119 9.82 -1.10 3.36
CA TYR A 119 9.38 0.28 3.56
C TYR A 119 10.33 1.12 4.42
N MET A 120 11.38 0.51 4.97
CA MET A 120 12.40 1.16 5.81
C MET A 120 13.65 1.48 4.99
#